data_AF-A0A517M086-F1
#
_entry.id   AF-A0A517M086-F1
#
_cell.length_a   1.000
_cell.length_b   1.000
_cell.length_c   1.000
_cell.angle_alpha   90.00
_cell.angle_beta   90.00
_cell.angle_gamma   90.00
#
_symmetry.space_group_name_H-M   'P 1'
#
loop_
_entity.id
_entity.type
_entity.pdbx_description
1 polymer ?
#
loop_
_entity_poly.entity_id
_entity_poly.type
_entity_poly.pdbx_seq_one_letter_code
_entity_poly.pdbx_strand_id
1 'polypeptide(L)'
;MSSDVKSVDALRNLHAALLQLSDHCDDHVTQLRQLAHRFHDQITVQRRQYWQSQLQLAERRLQMAHEAMARAKISQDAADGTRNTEAEIMLARSKKRVGYCLDKLNVCKRIAAEVDRVVDRFIGELGAMSELSESGLPQSANRLAVWIDALDLYTDNSGSPPPGP
;
A
#
# COMPACT_ATOMS: atom_id res chain seq x y z
N MET A 1 3.58 56.89 -5.18
CA MET A 1 3.86 55.55 -4.62
C MET A 1 3.61 54.55 -5.73
N SER A 2 4.65 54.19 -6.48
CA SER A 2 4.57 53.27 -7.62
C SER A 2 4.73 51.86 -7.06
N SER A 3 3.65 51.08 -7.11
CA SER A 3 3.66 49.66 -6.73
C SER A 3 4.51 48.91 -7.75
N ASP A 4 5.60 48.31 -7.29
CA ASP A 4 6.56 47.53 -8.08
C ASP A 4 5.92 46.18 -8.48
N VAL A 5 4.88 46.20 -9.34
CA VAL A 5 4.25 45.01 -9.91
C VAL A 5 5.20 44.43 -10.96
N LYS A 6 6.20 43.66 -10.52
CA LYS A 6 7.29 43.21 -11.39
C LYS A 6 6.97 42.07 -12.34
N SER A 7 5.77 41.47 -12.32
CA SER A 7 5.25 40.65 -13.44
C SER A 7 3.90 40.03 -13.06
N VAL A 8 2.82 40.41 -13.74
CA VAL A 8 1.54 39.67 -13.70
C VAL A 8 1.76 38.22 -14.20
N ASP A 9 2.71 38.02 -15.10
CA ASP A 9 3.08 36.68 -15.59
C ASP A 9 3.65 35.78 -14.48
N ALA A 10 4.33 36.33 -13.48
CA ALA A 10 4.77 35.54 -12.32
C ALA A 10 3.57 35.02 -11.50
N LEU A 11 2.49 35.81 -11.39
CA LEU A 11 1.25 35.37 -10.75
C LEU A 11 0.53 34.33 -11.60
N ARG A 12 0.49 34.48 -12.93
CA ARG A 12 -0.06 33.48 -13.86
C ARG A 12 0.71 32.16 -13.77
N ASN A 13 2.05 32.22 -13.69
CA ASN A 13 2.90 31.05 -13.51
C ASN A 13 2.64 30.37 -12.15
N LEU A 14 2.48 31.14 -11.07
CA LEU A 14 2.12 30.60 -9.76
C LEU A 14 0.74 29.94 -9.79
N HIS A 15 -0.25 30.55 -10.45
CA HIS A 15 -1.58 29.97 -10.63
C HIS A 15 -1.52 28.62 -11.35
N ALA A 16 -0.81 28.55 -12.48
CA ALA A 16 -0.60 27.30 -13.20
C ALA A 16 0.13 26.25 -12.34
N ALA A 17 1.16 26.66 -11.59
CA ALA A 17 1.89 25.78 -10.69
C ALA A 17 1.02 25.23 -9.54
N LEU A 18 0.09 26.04 -8.99
CA LEU A 18 -0.84 25.59 -7.96
C LEU A 18 -1.83 24.54 -8.48
N LEU A 19 -2.37 24.73 -9.69
CA LEU A 19 -3.24 23.75 -10.32
C LEU A 19 -2.48 22.45 -10.61
N GLN A 20 -1.28 22.54 -11.19
CA GLN A 20 -0.45 21.37 -11.41
C GLN A 20 -0.11 20.65 -10.10
N LEU A 21 0.26 21.39 -9.05
CA LEU A 21 0.53 20.80 -7.74
C LEU A 21 -0.70 20.07 -7.19
N SER A 22 -1.89 20.65 -7.36
CA SER A 22 -3.17 20.03 -7.00
C SER A 22 -3.33 18.66 -7.63
N ASP A 23 -3.17 18.58 -8.96
CA ASP A 23 -3.32 17.35 -9.73
C ASP A 23 -2.28 16.30 -9.31
N HIS A 24 -1.01 16.70 -9.20
CA HIS A 24 0.06 15.79 -8.78
C HIS A 24 -0.16 15.26 -7.35
N CYS A 25 -0.61 16.11 -6.43
CA CYS A 25 -0.92 15.70 -5.07
C CYS A 25 -2.06 14.67 -5.05
N ASP A 26 -3.13 14.90 -5.81
CA ASP A 26 -4.26 13.98 -5.90
C ASP A 26 -3.85 12.60 -6.48
N ASP A 27 -3.08 12.63 -7.58
CA ASP A 27 -2.52 11.43 -8.20
C ASP A 27 -1.64 10.64 -7.21
N HIS A 28 -0.75 11.33 -6.49
CA HIS A 28 0.14 10.68 -5.53
C HIS A 28 -0.62 10.13 -4.32
N VAL A 29 -1.59 10.85 -3.77
CA VAL A 29 -2.44 10.36 -2.68
C VAL A 29 -3.19 9.10 -3.12
N THR A 30 -3.75 9.10 -4.34
CA THR A 30 -4.42 7.94 -4.92
C THR A 30 -3.48 6.75 -5.08
N GLN A 31 -2.28 6.95 -5.61
CA GLN A 31 -1.27 5.89 -5.77
C GLN A 31 -0.84 5.30 -4.42
N LEU A 32 -0.64 6.15 -3.40
CA LEU A 32 -0.26 5.73 -2.06
C LEU A 32 -1.37 4.92 -1.39
N ARG A 33 -2.64 5.31 -1.53
CA ARG A 33 -3.79 4.52 -1.04
C ARG A 33 -3.84 3.15 -1.69
N GLN A 34 -3.69 3.08 -3.01
CA GLN A 34 -3.67 1.81 -3.74
C GLN A 34 -2.50 0.91 -3.32
N LEU A 35 -1.32 1.49 -3.08
CA LEU A 35 -0.18 0.74 -2.57
C LEU A 35 -0.45 0.19 -1.18
N ALA A 36 -1.03 0.99 -0.28
CA ALA A 36 -1.38 0.56 1.07
C ALA A 36 -2.39 -0.59 1.06
N HIS A 37 -3.44 -0.51 0.24
CA HIS A 37 -4.42 -1.59 0.08
C HIS A 37 -3.81 -2.86 -0.52
N ARG A 38 -2.95 -2.75 -1.54
CA ARG A 38 -2.26 -3.93 -2.10
C ARG A 38 -1.33 -4.59 -1.08
N PHE A 39 -0.61 -3.79 -0.30
CA PHE A 39 0.23 -4.29 0.78
C PHE A 39 -0.60 -5.00 1.85
N HIS A 40 -1.71 -4.40 2.26
CA HIS A 40 -2.68 -4.99 3.18
C HIS A 40 -3.14 -6.37 2.69
N ASP A 41 -3.72 -6.44 1.49
CA ASP A 41 -4.23 -7.67 0.89
C ASP A 41 -3.16 -8.76 0.77
N GLN A 42 -1.95 -8.36 0.36
CA GLN A 42 -0.85 -9.30 0.23
C GLN A 42 -0.55 -10.00 1.56
N ILE A 43 -0.57 -9.27 2.67
CA ILE A 43 -0.23 -9.81 3.98
C ILE A 43 -1.42 -10.52 4.65
N THR A 44 -2.61 -9.91 4.64
CA THR A 44 -3.78 -10.40 5.38
C THR A 44 -4.47 -11.55 4.66
N VAL A 45 -4.51 -11.52 3.32
CA VAL A 45 -5.19 -12.50 2.49
C VAL A 45 -4.18 -13.47 1.87
N GLN A 46 -3.30 -12.97 0.99
CA GLN A 46 -2.51 -13.87 0.12
C GLN A 46 -1.51 -14.72 0.91
N ARG A 47 -0.78 -14.13 1.87
CA ARG A 47 0.17 -14.90 2.71
C ARG A 47 -0.55 -15.93 3.57
N ARG A 48 -1.73 -15.61 4.10
CA ARG A 48 -2.53 -16.56 4.88
C ARG A 48 -2.99 -17.74 4.03
N GLN A 49 -3.56 -17.47 2.86
CA GLN A 49 -3.99 -18.51 1.92
C GLN A 49 -2.83 -19.41 1.50
N TYR A 50 -1.66 -18.82 1.22
CA TYR A 50 -0.46 -19.59 0.91
C TYR A 50 -0.12 -20.58 2.02
N TRP A 51 -0.05 -20.13 3.29
CA TRP A 51 0.30 -21.02 4.39
C TRP A 51 -0.78 -22.06 4.70
N GLN A 52 -2.06 -21.74 4.47
CA GLN A 52 -3.15 -22.72 4.57
C GLN A 52 -2.98 -23.83 3.52
N SER A 53 -2.65 -23.48 2.28
CA SER A 53 -2.38 -24.49 1.23
C SER A 53 -1.15 -25.34 1.57
N GLN A 54 -0.11 -24.73 2.12
CA GLN A 54 1.10 -25.44 2.56
C GLN A 54 0.83 -26.38 3.73
N LEU A 55 -0.05 -26.01 4.65
CA LEU A 55 -0.48 -26.86 5.76
C LEU A 55 -1.20 -28.11 5.23
N GLN A 56 -2.18 -27.94 4.33
CA GLN A 56 -2.90 -29.06 3.72
C GLN A 56 -1.94 -30.05 3.01
N LEU A 57 -0.95 -29.52 2.28
CA LEU A 57 0.09 -30.34 1.65
C LEU A 57 0.95 -31.07 2.68
N ALA A 58 1.30 -30.41 3.78
CA ALA A 58 2.09 -31.00 4.86
C ALA A 58 1.32 -32.11 5.60
N GLU A 59 0.03 -31.90 5.86
CA GLU A 59 -0.86 -32.89 6.49
C GLU A 59 -1.02 -34.14 5.62
N ARG A 60 -1.22 -33.98 4.30
CA ARG A 60 -1.24 -35.11 3.37
C ARG A 60 0.06 -35.91 3.42
N ARG A 61 1.21 -35.24 3.43
CA ARG A 61 2.54 -35.89 3.55
C ARG A 61 2.72 -36.59 4.90
N LEU A 62 2.19 -36.01 5.98
CA LEU A 62 2.20 -36.62 7.30
C LEU A 62 1.38 -37.92 7.31
N GLN A 63 0.20 -37.91 6.69
CA GLN A 63 -0.63 -39.10 6.55
C GLN A 63 0.09 -40.20 5.76
N MET A 64 0.70 -39.87 4.62
CA MET A 64 1.49 -40.82 3.84
C MET A 64 2.68 -41.38 4.63
N ALA A 65 3.34 -40.57 5.45
CA ALA A 65 4.44 -41.01 6.31
C ALA A 65 3.95 -41.96 7.43
N HIS A 66 2.76 -41.71 7.99
CA HIS A 66 2.13 -42.63 8.94
C HIS A 66 1.83 -44.00 8.30
N GLU A 67 1.27 -44.00 7.09
CA GLU A 67 1.02 -45.23 6.35
C GLU A 67 2.31 -45.98 6.00
N ALA A 68 3.36 -45.26 5.59
CA ALA A 68 4.67 -45.85 5.32
C ALA A 68 5.27 -46.49 6.58
N MET A 69 5.16 -45.83 7.73
CA MET A 69 5.60 -46.38 9.02
C MET A 69 4.80 -47.63 9.40
N ALA A 70 3.47 -47.62 9.22
CA ALA A 70 2.64 -48.78 9.50
C ALA A 70 3.01 -49.99 8.62
N ARG A 71 3.24 -49.76 7.32
CA ARG A 71 3.73 -50.80 6.40
C ARG A 71 5.12 -51.31 6.77
N ALA A 72 6.03 -50.41 7.14
CA ALA A 72 7.38 -50.78 7.58
C ALA A 72 7.34 -51.68 8.82
N LYS A 73 6.49 -51.37 9.81
CA LYS A 73 6.28 -52.19 11.00
C LYS A 73 5.73 -53.59 10.69
N ILE A 74 4.75 -53.69 9.79
CA ILE A 74 4.21 -55.00 9.36
C ILE A 74 5.27 -55.82 8.62
N SER A 75 6.10 -55.19 7.79
CA SER A 75 7.19 -55.86 7.08
C SER A 75 8.38 -56.25 7.98
N GLN A 76 8.50 -55.65 9.16
CA GLN A 76 9.58 -55.88 10.11
C GLN A 76 9.50 -57.26 10.75
N ASP A 77 8.31 -57.86 10.81
CA ASP A 77 8.12 -59.27 11.20
C ASP A 77 8.75 -60.26 10.19
N ALA A 78 9.23 -59.79 9.02
CA ALA A 78 9.82 -60.62 7.96
C ALA A 78 11.29 -60.31 7.60
N ALA A 79 11.81 -59.08 7.75
CA ALA A 79 13.25 -58.75 7.62
C ALA A 79 13.64 -57.29 8.02
N ASP A 80 14.85 -57.17 8.59
CA ASP A 80 15.83 -56.06 8.66
C ASP A 80 15.46 -54.67 9.25
N GLY A 81 16.25 -54.20 10.24
CA GLY A 81 15.98 -53.02 11.09
C GLY A 81 16.22 -51.64 10.45
N THR A 82 16.91 -51.57 9.32
CA THR A 82 17.34 -50.31 8.68
C THR A 82 16.16 -49.53 8.07
N ARG A 83 15.13 -50.22 7.56
CA ARG A 83 13.93 -49.59 6.95
C ARG A 83 13.07 -48.81 7.96
N ASN A 84 13.09 -49.21 9.22
CA ASN A 84 12.33 -48.53 10.25
C ASN A 84 12.92 -47.13 10.53
N THR A 85 14.26 -46.98 10.50
CA THR A 85 14.91 -45.68 10.71
C THR A 85 14.57 -44.65 9.63
N GLU A 86 14.46 -45.05 8.36
CA GLU A 86 14.08 -44.13 7.27
C GLU A 86 12.62 -43.66 7.41
N ALA A 87 11.69 -44.58 7.71
CA ALA A 87 10.29 -44.26 7.93
C ALA A 87 10.07 -43.36 9.16
N GLU A 88 10.81 -43.59 10.24
CA GLU A 88 10.83 -42.73 11.43
C GLU A 88 11.33 -41.32 11.12
N ILE A 89 12.43 -41.19 10.37
CA ILE A 89 12.98 -39.91 9.93
C ILE A 89 11.96 -39.16 9.06
N MET A 90 11.33 -39.84 8.10
CA MET A 90 10.30 -39.25 7.24
C MET A 90 9.12 -38.72 8.07
N LEU A 91 8.64 -39.51 9.03
CA LEU A 91 7.55 -39.13 9.92
C LEU A 91 7.92 -37.91 10.78
N ALA A 92 9.11 -37.89 11.38
CA ALA A 92 9.60 -36.77 12.16
C ALA A 92 9.70 -35.47 11.32
N ARG A 93 10.21 -35.57 10.09
CA ARG A 93 10.29 -34.43 9.15
C ARG A 93 8.90 -33.89 8.79
N SER A 94 7.95 -34.78 8.49
CA SER A 94 6.58 -34.38 8.17
C SER A 94 5.88 -33.69 9.35
N LYS A 95 6.03 -34.21 10.58
CA LYS A 95 5.51 -33.57 11.80
C LYS A 95 6.10 -32.17 12.00
N LYS A 96 7.42 -32.03 11.85
CA LYS A 96 8.10 -30.74 11.94
C LYS A 96 7.59 -29.74 10.90
N ARG A 97 7.31 -30.20 9.68
CA ARG A 97 6.76 -29.35 8.62
C ARG A 97 5.34 -28.85 8.95
N VAL A 98 4.47 -29.73 9.48
CA VAL A 98 3.13 -29.33 9.93
C VAL A 98 3.23 -28.26 11.03
N GLY A 99 4.07 -28.49 12.04
CA GLY A 99 4.32 -27.51 13.11
C GLY A 99 4.77 -26.15 12.56
N TYR A 100 5.75 -26.15 11.65
CA TYR A 100 6.21 -24.93 10.99
C TYR A 100 5.10 -24.18 10.24
N CYS A 101 4.23 -24.88 9.52
CA CYS A 101 3.10 -24.27 8.83
C CYS A 101 2.10 -23.63 9.80
N LEU A 102 1.79 -24.29 10.92
CA LEU A 102 0.94 -23.75 11.99
C LEU A 102 1.56 -22.50 12.63
N ASP A 103 2.86 -22.53 12.93
CA ASP A 103 3.59 -21.38 13.46
C ASP A 103 3.52 -20.18 12.51
N LYS A 104 3.69 -20.42 11.21
CA LYS A 104 3.58 -19.36 10.20
C LYS A 104 2.17 -18.79 10.09
N LEU A 105 1.13 -19.61 10.22
CA LEU A 105 -0.25 -19.12 10.27
C LEU A 105 -0.51 -18.24 11.50
N ASN A 106 0.03 -18.63 12.67
CA ASN A 106 -0.05 -17.81 13.87
C ASN A 106 0.68 -16.47 13.70
N VAL A 107 1.86 -16.48 13.08
CA VAL A 107 2.60 -15.27 12.74
C VAL A 107 1.80 -14.39 11.78
N CYS A 108 1.21 -14.96 10.72
CA CYS A 108 0.34 -14.20 9.80
C CYS A 108 -0.84 -13.55 10.53
N LYS A 109 -1.52 -14.27 11.43
CA LYS A 109 -2.62 -13.72 12.23
C LYS A 109 -2.17 -12.53 13.09
N ARG A 110 -1.00 -12.65 13.74
CA ARG A 110 -0.44 -11.57 14.56
C ARG A 110 -0.06 -10.35 13.73
N ILE A 111 0.61 -10.56 12.59
CA ILE A 111 1.05 -9.47 11.72
C ILE A 111 -0.15 -8.79 11.06
N ALA A 112 -1.19 -9.53 10.67
CA ALA A 112 -2.39 -8.97 10.04
C ALA A 112 -3.01 -7.83 10.88
N ALA A 113 -3.20 -8.05 12.18
CA ALA A 113 -3.76 -7.04 13.07
C ALA A 113 -2.88 -5.78 13.19
N GLU A 114 -1.56 -5.92 13.05
CA GLU A 114 -0.66 -4.77 13.06
C GLU A 114 -0.68 -4.03 11.72
N VAL A 115 -0.74 -4.78 10.62
CA VAL A 115 -0.89 -4.22 9.26
C VAL A 115 -2.19 -3.44 9.13
N ASP A 116 -3.30 -3.95 9.66
CA ASP A 116 -4.60 -3.24 9.69
C ASP A 116 -4.42 -1.84 10.31
N ARG A 117 -3.84 -1.76 11.51
CA ARG A 117 -3.62 -0.49 12.22
C ARG A 117 -2.69 0.46 11.47
N VAL A 118 -1.61 -0.06 10.89
CA VAL A 118 -0.63 0.76 10.16
C VAL A 118 -1.25 1.32 8.89
N VAL A 119 -2.00 0.50 8.16
CA VAL A 119 -2.68 0.92 6.92
C VAL A 119 -3.79 1.92 7.23
N ASP A 120 -4.61 1.68 8.25
CA ASP A 120 -5.67 2.61 8.66
C ASP A 120 -5.11 3.97 9.08
N ARG A 121 -4.03 3.96 9.88
CA ARG A 121 -3.34 5.20 10.27
C ARG A 121 -2.78 5.93 9.06
N PHE A 122 -2.08 5.22 8.18
CA PHE A 122 -1.49 5.79 6.98
C PHE A 122 -2.55 6.41 6.06
N ILE A 123 -3.67 5.72 5.83
CA ILE A 123 -4.79 6.25 5.05
C ILE A 123 -5.40 7.49 5.72
N GLY A 124 -5.52 7.49 7.05
CA GLY A 124 -5.95 8.66 7.82
C GLY A 124 -5.02 9.87 7.64
N GLU A 125 -3.70 9.66 7.69
CA GLU A 125 -2.70 10.71 7.47
C GLU A 125 -2.74 11.27 6.04
N LEU A 126 -3.05 10.43 5.04
CA LEU A 126 -3.29 10.87 3.66
C LEU A 126 -4.56 11.73 3.51
N GLY A 127 -5.48 11.70 4.48
CA GLY A 127 -6.73 12.47 4.44
C GLY A 127 -6.49 13.98 4.30
N ALA A 128 -5.55 14.52 5.09
CA ALA A 128 -5.21 15.94 5.03
C ALA A 128 -4.60 16.37 3.68
N MET A 129 -3.80 15.48 3.07
CA MET A 129 -3.27 15.72 1.73
C MET A 129 -4.36 15.67 0.65
N SER A 130 -5.32 14.74 0.78
CA SER A 130 -6.51 14.64 -0.07
C SER A 130 -7.34 15.94 0.00
N GLU A 131 -7.62 16.43 1.21
CA GLU A 131 -8.40 17.66 1.39
C GLU A 131 -7.69 18.88 0.79
N LEU A 132 -6.37 18.95 0.96
CA LEU A 132 -5.53 19.98 0.38
C LEU A 132 -5.53 19.93 -1.16
N SER A 133 -5.42 18.75 -1.77
CA SER A 133 -5.43 18.59 -3.23
C SER A 133 -6.82 18.79 -3.84
N GLU A 134 -7.88 18.30 -3.20
CA GLU A 134 -9.23 18.36 -3.75
C GLU A 134 -9.85 19.76 -3.61
N SER A 135 -9.50 20.49 -2.55
CA SER A 135 -10.19 21.74 -2.22
C SER A 135 -9.27 22.91 -1.87
N GLY A 136 -8.21 22.69 -1.07
CA GLY A 136 -7.37 23.77 -0.58
C GLY A 136 -6.56 24.49 -1.67
N LEU A 137 -5.86 23.72 -2.51
CA LEU A 137 -5.07 24.23 -3.62
C LEU A 137 -5.95 24.84 -4.73
N PRO A 138 -7.06 24.19 -5.17
CA PRO A 138 -7.97 24.80 -6.15
C PRO A 138 -8.60 26.11 -5.68
N GLN A 139 -9.01 26.19 -4.41
CA GLN A 139 -9.55 27.45 -3.86
C GLN A 139 -8.48 28.55 -3.82
N SER A 140 -7.25 28.20 -3.47
CA SER A 140 -6.13 29.15 -3.47
C SER A 140 -5.79 29.63 -4.88
N ALA A 141 -5.82 28.74 -5.87
CA ALA A 141 -5.66 29.08 -7.28
C ALA A 141 -6.78 30.03 -7.75
N ASN A 142 -8.05 29.73 -7.44
CA ASN A 142 -9.17 30.60 -7.80
C ASN A 142 -9.06 32.01 -7.20
N ARG A 143 -8.60 32.13 -5.94
CA ARG A 143 -8.36 33.46 -5.34
C ARG A 143 -7.26 34.22 -6.07
N LEU A 144 -6.20 33.52 -6.48
CA LEU A 144 -5.12 34.10 -7.26
C LEU A 144 -5.59 34.55 -8.65
N ALA A 145 -6.46 33.78 -9.30
CA ALA A 145 -7.06 34.16 -10.59
C ALA A 145 -7.84 35.48 -10.49
N VAL A 146 -8.68 35.64 -9.45
CA VAL A 146 -9.41 36.90 -9.21
C VAL A 146 -8.46 38.09 -9.02
N TRP A 147 -7.31 37.90 -8.37
CA TRP A 147 -6.31 38.97 -8.21
C TRP A 147 -5.58 39.28 -9.51
N ILE A 148 -5.29 38.28 -10.34
CA ILE A 148 -4.72 38.48 -11.68
C ILE A 148 -5.68 39.33 -12.52
N ASP A 149 -6.97 38.98 -12.57
CA ASP A 149 -7.98 39.72 -13.32
C ASP A 149 -8.10 41.18 -12.86
N ALA A 150 -8.07 41.41 -11.54
CA ALA A 150 -8.09 42.76 -10.98
C ALA A 150 -6.84 43.56 -11.38
N LEU A 151 -5.66 42.95 -11.34
CA LEU A 151 -4.41 43.61 -11.73
C LEU A 151 -4.38 43.93 -13.22
N ASP A 152 -4.86 43.03 -14.07
CA ASP A 152 -4.98 43.24 -15.52
C ASP A 152 -5.86 44.46 -15.83
N LEU A 153 -7.02 44.58 -15.17
CA LEU A 153 -7.90 45.75 -15.28
C LEU A 153 -7.22 47.07 -14.84
N TYR A 154 -6.42 47.03 -13.78
CA TYR A 154 -5.67 48.20 -13.31
C TYR A 154 -4.58 48.61 -14.31
N THR A 155 -3.85 47.65 -14.88
CA THR A 155 -2.82 47.93 -15.89
C THR A 155 -3.43 48.50 -17.16
N ASP A 156 -4.54 47.95 -17.64
CA ASP A 156 -5.24 48.42 -18.84
C ASP A 156 -5.77 49.86 -18.68
N ASN A 157 -6.29 50.19 -17.49
CA ASN A 157 -6.86 51.51 -17.23
C ASN A 157 -5.80 52.59 -16.93
N SER A 158 -4.60 52.19 -16.51
CA SER A 158 -3.46 53.10 -16.26
C SER A 158 -2.71 53.52 -17.54
N GLY A 159 -3.02 52.89 -18.69
CA GLY A 159 -2.39 53.17 -19.99
C GLY A 159 -3.12 54.20 -20.89
N SER A 160 -4.29 54.72 -20.48
CA SER A 160 -5.04 55.70 -21.30
C SER A 160 -4.78 57.14 -20.81
N PRO A 161 -4.12 58.02 -21.60
CA PRO A 161 -4.01 59.42 -21.24
C PRO A 161 -5.40 60.09 -21.36
N PRO A 162 -5.75 61.04 -20.48
CA PRO A 162 -7.01 61.77 -20.62
C PRO A 162 -7.03 62.48 -21.99
N PRO A 163 -8.16 62.47 -22.73
CA PRO A 163 -8.32 63.36 -23.86
C PRO A 163 -8.25 64.79 -23.29
N GLY A 164 -7.12 65.45 -23.53
CA GLY A 164 -6.96 66.86 -23.22
C GLY A 164 -8.02 67.68 -23.96
N PRO A 165 -8.51 68.77 -23.36
CA PRO A 165 -9.56 69.62 -23.93
C PRO A 165 -9.16 70.26 -25.26
#